data_AF-A0A519HAE8-F1
#
_entry.id   AF-A0A519HAE8-F1
#
_cell.length_a   1.000
_cell.length_b   1.000
_cell.length_c   1.000
_cell.angle_alpha   90.00
_cell.angle_beta   90.00
_cell.angle_gamma   90.00
#
_symmetry.space_group_name_H-M   'P 1'
#
loop_
_entity.id
_entity.type
_entity.pdbx_description
1 polymer ?
#
loop_
_entity_poly.entity_id
_entity_poly.type
_entity_poly.pdbx_seq_one_letter_code
_entity_poly.pdbx_strand_id
1 'polypeptide(L)' 'MKAFAALYRELDATTSSLAKQAALQRYLRAAAPEDAAWAVYFLAGGKPRQLVPVKLLRLLAQESAGLPEWLFDESYE' A
#
# COMPACT_ATOMS: atom_id res chain seq x y z
N MET A 1 -5.87 7.90 1.46
CA MET A 1 -5.35 6.58 1.00
C MET A 1 -5.10 6.38 -0.51
N LYS A 2 -5.98 6.72 -1.47
CA LYS A 2 -5.68 6.54 -2.92
C LYS A 2 -4.40 7.28 -3.37
N ALA A 3 -4.19 8.48 -2.83
CA ALA A 3 -2.98 9.26 -3.07
C ALA A 3 -1.71 8.57 -2.55
N PHE A 4 -1.79 7.90 -1.39
CA PHE A 4 -0.67 7.14 -0.84
C PHE A 4 -0.32 5.94 -1.74
N ALA A 5 -1.32 5.21 -2.23
CA ALA A 5 -1.08 4.11 -3.19
C ALA A 5 -0.44 4.61 -4.50
N ALA A 6 -0.81 5.80 -4.96
CA ALA A 6 -0.16 6.43 -6.12
C ALA A 6 1.30 6.79 -5.82
N LEU A 7 1.58 7.40 -4.66
CA LEU A 7 2.95 7.67 -4.20
C LEU A 7 3.76 6.38 -4.14
N TYR A 8 3.24 5.32 -3.53
CA TYR A 8 3.95 4.05 -3.37
C TYR A 8 4.38 3.47 -4.72
N ARG A 9 3.46 3.47 -5.71
CA ARG A 9 3.79 3.05 -7.09
C ARG A 9 4.84 3.92 -7.75
N GLU A 10 4.78 5.25 -7.56
CA GLU A 10 5.80 6.16 -8.10
C GLU A 10 7.18 5.90 -7.48
N LEU A 11 7.25 5.63 -6.18
CA LEU A 11 8.49 5.30 -5.49
C LEU A 11 9.08 3.96 -5.96
N ASP A 12 8.23 2.96 -6.21
CA ASP A 12 8.65 1.63 -6.65
C ASP A 12 9.13 1.64 -8.12
N ALA A 13 8.51 2.46 -8.97
CA ALA A 13 8.85 2.59 -10.38
C ALA A 13 10.19 3.30 -10.66
N THR A 14 10.91 3.77 -9.63
CA THR A 14 12.19 4.49 -9.80
C THR A 14 13.28 4.02 -8.85
N THR A 15 14.52 4.05 -9.32
CA THR A 15 15.73 3.81 -8.52
C THR A 15 16.42 5.11 -8.10
N SER A 16 16.00 6.27 -8.63
CA SER A 16 16.64 7.57 -8.33
C SER A 16 16.22 8.11 -6.97
N SER A 17 17.19 8.31 -6.07
CA SER A 17 16.95 8.90 -4.74
C SER A 17 16.37 10.32 -4.82
N LEU A 18 16.81 11.13 -5.79
CA LEU A 18 16.29 12.49 -5.99
C LEU A 18 14.83 12.47 -6.45
N ALA A 19 14.48 11.55 -7.34
CA ALA A 19 13.09 11.38 -7.80
C ALA A 19 12.19 10.95 -6.63
N LYS A 20 12.64 9.99 -5.81
CA LYS A 20 11.92 9.56 -4.60
C LYS A 20 11.71 10.71 -3.62
N GLN A 21 12.75 11.51 -3.37
CA GLN A 21 12.66 12.68 -2.50
C GLN A 21 11.64 13.70 -3.04
N ALA A 22 11.66 13.99 -4.34
CA ALA A 22 10.72 14.91 -4.95
C ALA A 22 9.26 14.41 -4.83
N ALA A 23 9.02 13.12 -5.05
CA ALA A 23 7.71 12.49 -4.91
C ALA A 23 7.18 12.59 -3.47
N LEU A 24 8.01 12.24 -2.49
CA LEU A 24 7.68 12.37 -1.06
C LEU A 24 7.33 13.81 -0.69
N GLN A 25 8.15 14.77 -1.10
CA GLN A 25 7.89 16.18 -0.81
C GLN A 25 6.58 16.68 -1.41
N ARG A 26 6.25 16.30 -2.66
CA ARG A 26 4.96 16.66 -3.26
C ARG A 26 3.80 16.04 -2.49
N TYR A 27 3.88 14.76 -2.17
CA TYR A 27 2.82 14.07 -1.43
C TYR A 27 2.59 14.71 -0.06
N LEU A 28 3.65 14.93 0.71
CA LEU A 28 3.54 15.48 2.07
C LEU A 28 3.03 16.92 2.11
N ARG A 29 3.25 17.72 1.05
CA ARG A 29 2.67 19.07 0.94
C ARG A 29 1.18 19.07 0.61
N ALA A 30 0.68 18.04 -0.06
CA ALA A 30 -0.68 17.98 -0.56
C ALA A 30 -1.61 17.12 0.30
N ALA A 31 -1.07 16.13 1.00
CA ALA A 31 -1.85 15.21 1.83
C ALA A 31 -2.39 15.90 3.09
N ALA A 32 -3.57 15.46 3.53
CA ALA A 32 -4.07 15.82 4.86
C ALA A 32 -3.09 15.32 5.94
N PRO A 33 -2.93 16.04 7.07
CA PRO A 33 -1.95 15.69 8.11
C PRO A 33 -2.06 14.25 8.61
N GLU A 34 -3.28 13.70 8.71
CA GLU A 34 -3.53 12.34 9.17
C GLU A 34 -3.01 11.30 8.16
N ASP A 35 -3.29 11.52 6.87
CA ASP A 35 -2.81 10.67 5.76
C ASP A 35 -1.28 10.77 5.60
N ALA A 36 -0.71 11.95 5.84
CA ALA A 36 0.73 12.18 5.81
C ALA A 36 1.45 11.44 6.95
N ALA A 37 0.91 11.50 8.18
CA ALA A 37 1.45 10.79 9.33
C ALA A 37 1.48 9.27 9.09
N TRP A 38 0.39 8.70 8.56
CA TRP A 38 0.34 7.30 8.19
C TRP A 38 1.36 6.93 7.11
N ALA A 39 1.47 7.73 6.05
CA ALA A 39 2.43 7.46 4.98
C ALA A 39 3.88 7.41 5.51
N VAL A 40 4.27 8.37 6.37
CA VAL A 40 5.59 8.38 7.00
C VAL A 40 5.80 7.14 7.88
N TYR A 41 4.81 6.80 8.71
CA TYR A 41 4.88 5.62 9.56
C TYR A 41 5.13 4.33 8.76
N PHE A 42 4.34 4.10 7.69
CA PHE A 42 4.49 2.92 6.85
C PHE A 42 5.83 2.88 6.10
N LEU A 43 6.24 4.00 5.51
CA LEU A 43 7.49 4.08 4.74
C LEU A 43 8.74 3.98 5.62
N ALA A 44 8.64 4.31 6.90
CA ALA A 44 9.69 4.08 7.89
C ALA A 44 9.74 2.61 8.39
N GLY A 45 8.95 1.71 7.81
CA GLY A 45 8.87 0.30 8.21
C GLY A 45 7.89 0.02 9.35
N GLY A 46 7.07 1.01 9.72
CA GLY A 46 6.00 0.84 10.69
C GLY A 46 4.97 -0.18 10.22
N LYS A 47 4.70 -1.18 11.06
CA LYS A 47 3.68 -2.20 10.81
C LYS A 47 2.57 -2.04 11.84
N PRO A 48 1.33 -1.70 11.42
CA PRO A 48 0.21 -1.66 12.34
C PRO A 48 0.01 -3.05 12.92
N ARG A 49 -0.40 -3.11 14.18
CA ARG A 49 -0.79 -4.37 14.81
C ARG A 49 -1.84 -5.03 13.93
N GLN A 50 -1.77 -6.35 13.75
CA GLN A 50 -2.71 -7.05 12.88
C GLN A 50 -4.15 -6.83 13.36
N LEU A 51 -4.88 -5.97 12.66
CA LEU A 51 -6.27 -5.64 12.96
C LEU A 51 -7.24 -6.68 12.35
N VAL A 52 -6.82 -7.34 11.28
CA VAL A 52 -7.64 -8.28 10.51
C VAL A 52 -6.89 -9.61 10.33
N PRO A 53 -7.52 -10.76 10.63
CA PRO A 53 -6.92 -12.07 10.34
C PRO A 53 -6.60 -12.22 8.84
N VAL A 54 -5.42 -12.76 8.51
CA VAL A 54 -5.00 -12.98 7.11
C VAL A 54 -6.02 -13.85 6.36
N LYS A 55 -6.61 -14.85 7.03
CA LYS A 55 -7.66 -15.69 6.45
C LYS A 55 -8.87 -14.89 5.97
N LEU A 56 -9.27 -13.85 6.72
CA LEU A 56 -10.38 -12.99 6.33
C LEU A 56 -9.98 -12.09 5.15
N LEU A 57 -8.74 -11.60 5.11
CA LEU A 57 -8.23 -10.85 3.96
C LEU A 57 -8.19 -11.70 2.68
N ARG A 58 -7.76 -12.97 2.75
CA ARG A 58 -7.79 -13.93 1.62
C ARG A 58 -9.22 -14.09 1.09
N LEU A 59 -10.18 -14.37 1.98
CA LEU A 59 -11.58 -14.53 1.60
C LEU A 59 -12.14 -13.27 0.91
N LEU A 60 -11.95 -12.09 1.51
CA LEU A 60 -12.44 -10.83 0.95
C LEU A 60 -11.80 -10.50 -0.39
N ALA A 61 -10.51 -10.80 -0.57
CA ALA A 61 -9.80 -10.59 -1.83
C ALA A 61 -10.33 -11.53 -2.92
N GLN A 62 -10.55 -12.81 -2.59
CA GLN A 62 -11.14 -13.78 -3.50
C GLN A 62 -12.54 -13.36 -3.96
N GLU A 63 -13.41 -13.00 -3.00
CA GLU A 63 -14.77 -12.52 -3.27
C GLU A 63 -14.76 -11.26 -4.14
N SER A 64 -13.88 -10.30 -3.83
CA SER A 64 -13.77 -9.04 -4.58
C SER A 64 -13.24 -9.24 -6.00
N ALA A 65 -12.38 -10.24 -6.21
CA ALA A 65 -11.83 -10.57 -7.52
C ALA A 65 -12.78 -11.43 -8.38
N GLY A 66 -13.80 -12.05 -7.77
CA GLY A 66 -14.73 -12.96 -8.45
C GLY A 66 -14.04 -14.23 -8.97
N LEU A 67 -12.93 -14.63 -8.36
CA LEU A 67 -12.13 -15.78 -8.80
C LEU A 67 -12.56 -17.06 -8.05
N PRO A 68 -12.57 -18.22 -8.73
CA PRO A 68 -12.77 -19.50 -8.05
C PRO A 68 -11.60 -19.77 -7.09
N GLU A 69 -11.87 -20.48 -6.00
CA GLU A 69 -10.90 -20.73 -4.92
C GLU A 69 -9.59 -21.31 -5.44
N TRP A 70 -9.68 -22.33 -6.30
CA TRP A 70 -8.49 -22.99 -6.86
C TRP A 70 -7.56 -22.02 -7.61
N LEU A 71 -8.09 -21.04 -8.35
CA LEU A 71 -7.28 -20.09 -9.12
C LEU A 71 -6.67 -19.02 -8.22
N PHE A 72 -7.37 -18.65 -7.15
CA PHE A 72 -6.85 -17.72 -6.16
C PHE A 72 -5.68 -18.35 -5.40
N ASP A 73 -5.81 -19.61 -5.01
CA ASP A 73 -4.78 -20.33 -4.24
C ASP A 73 -3.49 -20.52 -5.04
N GLU A 74 -3.60 -20.98 -6.29
CA GLU A 74 -2.44 -21.11 -7.19
C GLU A 74 -1.74 -19.77 -7.51
N SER A 75 -2.43 -18.63 -7.35
CA SER A 75 -1.85 -17.30 -7.60
C SER A 75 -1.23 -16.66 -6.35
N TYR A 76 -1.54 -17.18 -5.16
CA TYR A 76 -1.13 -16.61 -3.87
C TYR A 76 -0.05 -17.45 -3.16
N GLU A 77 -0.01 -18.76 -3.39
CA GLU A 77 1.15 -19.60 -3.01
C GLU A 77 2.43 -19.18 -3.74
#